data_AF-K1T9X5-F1
#
_entry.id   AF-K1T9X5-F1
#
_cell.length_a   1.000
_cell.length_b   1.000
_cell.length_c   1.000
_cell.angle_alpha   90.00
_cell.angle_beta   90.00
_cell.angle_gamma   90.00
#
_symmetry.space_group_name_H-M   'P 1'
#
loop_
_entity.id
_entity.type
_entity.pdbx_description
1 polymer ?
#
loop_
_entity_poly.entity_id
_entity_poly.type
_entity_poly.pdbx_seq_one_letter_code
_entity_poly.pdbx_strand_id
1 'polypeptide(L)' 'MAQKALDVTGNNLSNRDTVGYTRQRLDVYSSYMNMNGIYTTKLARLGLSSQGVFASGVSQTRDDYLDKRYRDNNCFVAE' A
#
# COMPACT_ATOMS: atom_id res chain seq x y z
N MET A 1 -10.43 -8.15 1.00
CA MET A 1 -9.52 -7.21 0.29
C MET A 1 -10.15 -6.58 -0.92
N ALA A 2 -10.82 -7.34 -1.79
CA ALA A 2 -11.53 -6.78 -2.94
C ALA A 2 -12.49 -5.64 -2.56
N GLN A 3 -13.27 -5.78 -1.48
CA GLN A 3 -14.16 -4.72 -1.00
C GLN A 3 -13.40 -3.41 -0.67
N LYS A 4 -12.26 -3.49 0.01
CA LYS A 4 -11.47 -2.29 0.35
C LYS A 4 -10.77 -1.67 -0.85
N ALA A 5 -10.36 -2.49 -1.82
CA ALA A 5 -9.90 -1.97 -3.10
C ALA A 5 -11.03 -1.21 -3.82
N LEU A 6 -12.26 -1.74 -3.81
CA LEU A 6 -13.42 -1.09 -4.39
C LEU A 6 -13.75 0.24 -3.67
N ASP A 7 -13.71 0.26 -2.35
CA ASP A 7 -13.93 1.49 -1.56
C ASP A 7 -12.91 2.59 -1.95
N VAL A 8 -11.63 2.23 -2.09
CA VAL A 8 -10.56 3.17 -2.54
C VAL A 8 -10.82 3.65 -3.98
N THR A 9 -11.22 2.75 -4.89
CA THR A 9 -11.57 3.15 -6.26
C THR A 9 -12.82 4.04 -6.31
N GLY A 10 -13.79 3.81 -5.44
CA GLY A 10 -14.99 4.64 -5.32
C GLY A 10 -14.64 6.06 -4.87
N ASN A 11 -13.79 6.20 -3.85
CA ASN A 11 -13.29 7.51 -3.42
C ASN A 11 -12.51 8.23 -4.52
N ASN A 12 -11.65 7.51 -5.24
CA ASN A 12 -10.92 8.09 -6.37
C ASN A 12 -11.85 8.61 -7.48
N LEU A 13 -12.98 7.92 -7.72
CA LEU A 13 -13.96 8.30 -8.72
C LEU A 13 -14.77 9.52 -8.28
N SER A 14 -15.24 9.52 -7.03
CA SER A 14 -16.00 10.63 -6.43
C SER A 14 -15.21 11.94 -6.41
N ASN A 15 -13.89 11.87 -6.22
CA ASN A 15 -13.01 13.03 -6.16
C ASN A 15 -12.27 13.33 -7.47
N ARG A 16 -12.75 12.81 -8.61
CA ARG A 16 -12.10 12.98 -9.92
C ARG A 16 -11.87 14.44 -10.30
N ASP A 17 -12.85 15.30 -10.05
CA ASP A 17 -12.83 16.70 -10.48
C ASP A 17 -12.40 17.66 -9.36
N THR A 18 -11.94 17.13 -8.22
CA THR A 18 -11.39 17.94 -7.13
C THR A 18 -9.97 18.36 -7.46
N VAL A 19 -9.73 19.66 -7.65
CA VAL A 19 -8.40 20.22 -7.93
C VAL A 19 -7.43 19.87 -6.80
N GLY A 20 -6.25 19.36 -7.15
CA GLY A 20 -5.23 18.94 -6.19
C GLY A 20 -5.43 17.55 -5.58
N TYR A 21 -6.49 16.82 -5.94
CA TYR A 21 -6.69 15.45 -5.47
C TYR A 21 -5.69 14.49 -6.11
N THR A 22 -5.01 13.70 -5.27
CA THR A 22 -4.09 12.65 -5.70
C THR A 22 -4.66 11.28 -5.40
N ARG A 23 -4.81 10.46 -6.43
CA ARG A 23 -5.42 9.13 -6.33
C ARG A 23 -4.66 8.23 -5.36
N GLN A 24 -5.40 7.39 -4.67
CA GLN A 24 -4.91 6.41 -3.73
C GLN A 24 -5.02 4.99 -4.31
N ARG A 25 -4.11 4.11 -3.93
CA ARG A 25 -4.08 2.71 -4.32
C ARG A 25 -3.91 1.84 -3.08
N LEU A 26 -4.71 0.78 -3.00
CA LEU A 26 -4.55 -0.24 -1.98
C LEU A 26 -3.36 -1.14 -2.33
N ASP A 27 -2.36 -1.20 -1.46
CA ASP A 27 -1.21 -2.08 -1.62
C ASP A 27 -1.39 -3.39 -0.87
N VAL A 28 -1.11 -4.46 -1.60
CA VAL A 28 -1.53 -5.80 -1.25
C VAL A 28 -0.34 -6.73 -1.40
N TYR A 29 -0.05 -7.50 -0.35
CA TYR A 29 1.08 -8.40 -0.29
C TYR A 29 0.62 -9.81 0.08
N SER A 30 1.32 -10.82 -0.43
CA SER A 30 1.08 -12.20 -0.03
C SER A 30 1.43 -12.36 1.45
N SER A 31 0.53 -13.01 2.20
CA SER A 31 0.82 -13.35 3.59
C SER A 31 1.84 -14.49 3.61
N TYR A 32 2.98 -14.26 4.27
CA TYR A 32 4.01 -15.27 4.45
C TYR A 32 4.36 -15.38 5.93
N MET A 33 4.20 -16.58 6.49
CA MET A 33 4.66 -16.91 7.82
C MET A 33 6.07 -17.46 7.72
N ASN A 34 7.06 -16.69 8.17
CA ASN A 34 8.45 -17.13 8.20
C ASN A 34 8.68 -18.00 9.43
N MET A 35 8.92 -19.30 9.23
CA MET A 35 9.27 -20.21 10.31
C MET A 35 10.75 -20.55 10.21
N ASN A 36 11.60 -19.74 10.85
CA ASN A 36 13.04 -19.95 10.98
C ASN A 36 13.38 -20.79 12.23
N GLY A 37 12.68 -21.91 12.42
CA GLY A 37 12.99 -22.86 13.49
C GLY A 37 13.93 -23.96 12.99
N ILE A 38 14.92 -24.33 13.82
CA ILE A 38 15.87 -25.42 13.54
C ILE A 38 15.13 -26.77 13.31
N TYR A 39 13.90 -26.89 13.83
CA TYR A 39 13.03 -28.08 13.68
C TYR A 39 11.98 -27.97 12.56
N THR A 40 12.07 -27.00 11.64
CA THR A 40 11.09 -26.89 10.54
C THR A 40 11.39 -27.86 9.41
N THR A 41 10.47 -28.77 9.12
CA THR A 41 10.60 -29.71 8.01
C THR A 41 10.06 -29.10 6.72
N LYS A 42 10.58 -29.55 5.56
CA LYS A 42 10.14 -29.10 4.23
C LYS A 42 8.64 -29.35 4.00
N LEU A 43 8.08 -30.38 4.64
CA LEU A 43 6.65 -30.72 4.62
C LEU A 43 5.79 -29.71 5.40
N ALA A 44 6.27 -29.21 6.54
CA ALA A 44 5.58 -28.15 7.29
C ALA A 44 5.48 -26.83 6.50
N ARG A 45 6.42 -26.58 5.57
CA ARG A 45 6.39 -25.41 4.68
C ARG A 45 5.33 -25.52 3.57
N LEU A 46 5.01 -26.73 3.12
CA LEU A 46 3.98 -26.97 2.10
C LEU A 46 2.57 -26.73 2.66
N GLY A 47 2.33 -27.05 3.94
CA GLY A 47 1.05 -26.75 4.62
C GLY A 47 0.76 -25.25 4.80
N LEU A 48 1.76 -24.39 4.60
CA LEU A 48 1.65 -22.92 4.70
C LEU A 48 1.52 -22.26 3.32
N SER A 49 1.47 -23.00 2.21
CA SER A 49 1.34 -22.44 0.88
C SER A 49 -0.12 -22.09 0.54
N SER A 50 -0.81 -21.33 1.40
CA SER A 50 -2.18 -20.85 1.21
C SER A 50 -2.61 -19.81 2.25
N GLN A 51 -1.70 -19.00 2.81
CA GLN A 51 -2.06 -18.02 3.86
C GLN A 51 -2.83 -16.80 3.35
N GLY A 52 -3.18 -16.80 2.06
CA GLY A 52 -3.86 -15.71 1.41
C GLY A 52 -2.98 -14.48 1.29
N VAL A 53 -3.63 -13.34 1.41
CA VAL A 53 -3.10 -12.04 1.03
C VAL A 53 -3.47 -11.07 2.14
N PHE A 54 -2.66 -10.03 2.39
CA PHE A 54 -2.92 -8.98 3.37
C PHE A 54 -2.80 -7.59 2.71
N ALA A 55 -3.60 -6.62 3.18
CA ALA A 55 -3.50 -5.23 2.74
C ALA A 55 -2.52 -4.47 3.65
N SER A 56 -1.35 -4.13 3.14
CA SER A 56 -0.31 -3.46 3.94
C SER A 56 -0.61 -1.99 4.20
N GLY A 57 -1.36 -1.33 3.31
CA GLY A 57 -1.65 0.09 3.43
C GLY A 57 -2.26 0.66 2.15
N VAL A 58 -2.38 1.99 2.15
CA VAL A 58 -2.86 2.78 1.01
C VAL A 58 -1.76 3.77 0.64
N SER A 59 -1.21 3.64 -0.57
CA SER A 59 -0.23 4.58 -1.12
C SER A 59 -0.90 5.57 -2.07
N GLN A 60 -0.28 6.74 -2.23
CA GLN A 60 -0.73 7.74 -3.21
C GLN A 60 0.11 7.62 -4.46
N THR A 61 -0.53 7.67 -5.63
CA THR A 61 0.19 7.73 -6.89
C THR A 61 0.65 9.16 -7.12
N ARG A 62 1.91 9.43 -6.79
CA ARG A 62 2.61 10.70 -7.03
C ARG A 62 3.95 10.43 -7.71
N ASP A 63 4.46 11.44 -8.37
CA ASP A 63 5.86 11.44 -8.82
C ASP A 63 6.74 11.79 -7.61
N ASP A 64 7.59 10.85 -7.20
CA ASP A 64 8.46 10.97 -6.02
C ASP A 64 9.45 12.14 -6.13
N TYR A 65 9.93 12.45 -7.34
CA TYR A 65 10.89 13.54 -7.55
C TYR A 65 10.20 14.90 -7.46
N LEU A 66 9.07 15.05 -8.15
CA LEU A 66 8.30 16.30 -8.15
C LEU A 66 7.67 16.58 -6.78
N ASP A 67 7.17 15.55 -6.09
CA ASP A 67 6.56 15.71 -4.76
C ASP A 67 7.59 16.18 -3.72
N LYS A 68 8.81 15.62 -3.72
CA LYS A 68 9.91 16.09 -2.85
C LYS A 68 10.27 17.54 -3.14
N ARG A 69 10.51 17.89 -4.41
CA ARG A 69 10.85 19.27 -4.81
C ARG A 69 9.76 20.25 -4.42
N TYR A 70 8.48 19.91 -4.61
CA TYR A 70 7.38 20.79 -4.24
C TYR A 70 7.34 21.05 -2.73
N ARG A 71 7.55 20.00 -1.91
CA ARG A 71 7.58 20.14 -0.44
C ARG A 71 8.81 20.91 0.05
N ASP A 72 9.96 20.69 -0.56
CA ASP A 72 11.20 21.41 -0.22
C ASP A 72 11.07 22.91 -0.52
N ASN A 73 10.47 23.28 -1.65
CA ASN A 73 10.33 24.68 -2.06
C ASN A 73 9.18 25.42 -1.35
N ASN A 74 8.14 24.71 -0.91
CA ASN A 74 6.99 25.30 -0.21
C ASN A 74 7.02 25.09 1.31
N CYS A 75 8.16 24.68 1.87
CA CYS A 75 8.33 24.60 3.31
C CYS A 75 8.23 26.02 3.88
N PHE A 76 7.10 26.34 4.53
CA PHE A 76 6.99 27.56 5.33
C PHE A 76 7.97 27.45 6.49
N VAL A 77 9.09 28.18 6.40
CA VAL A 77 9.98 28.41 7.53
C VAL A 77 9.28 29.42 8.42
N ALA A 78 8.66 28.95 9.50
CA ALA A 78 8.25 29.83 10.57
C ALA A 78 9.52 30.44 11.18
N GLU A 79 9.64 31.77 11.13
CA GLU A 79 10.66 32.53 11.87
C GLU A 79 10.54 32.32 13.38
#